data_AF-A0A971P2W3-F1
#
_entry.id   AF-A0A971P2W3-F1
#
_cell.length_a   1.000
_cell.length_b   1.000
_cell.length_c   1.000
_cell.angle_alpha   90.00
_cell.angle_beta   90.00
_cell.angle_gamma   90.00
#
_symmetry.space_group_name_H-M   'P 1'
#
loop_
_entity.id
_entity.type
_entity.pdbx_description
1 polymer ?
#
loop_
_entity_poly.entity_id
_entity_poly.type
_entity_poly.pdbx_seq_one_letter_code
_entity_poly.pdbx_strand_id
1 'polypeptide(L)'
;MAQNAGLQSRFSEFKAALAMVPQARALDDPTFTYGYRLRQMETEEKQRFGIMQMLPWFGTLEACTDAATASARAAGRRFEAARLELTAQT
;
A
#
# COMPACT_ATOMS: atom_id res chain seq x y z
N MET A 1 4.03 -31.01 -6.08
CA MET A 1 3.76 -29.56 -5.88
C MET A 1 3.93 -28.71 -7.14
N ALA A 2 4.39 -29.26 -8.27
CA ALA A 2 4.60 -28.53 -9.53
C ALA A 2 3.36 -28.47 -10.46
N GLN A 3 2.13 -28.68 -9.99
CA GLN A 3 1.03 -29.14 -10.85
C GLN A 3 -0.24 -28.27 -10.91
N ASN A 4 -0.17 -26.97 -10.56
CA ASN A 4 -1.14 -26.01 -11.12
C ASN A 4 -0.61 -24.55 -11.05
N ALA A 5 0.04 -24.10 -12.12
CA ALA A 5 0.56 -22.73 -12.23
C ALA A 5 -0.54 -21.66 -12.09
N GLY A 6 -1.76 -21.96 -12.56
CA GLY A 6 -2.91 -21.07 -12.43
C GLY A 6 -3.32 -20.85 -10.97
N LEU A 7 -3.39 -21.92 -10.17
CA LEU A 7 -3.73 -21.81 -8.75
C LEU A 7 -2.67 -21.03 -7.95
N GLN A 8 -1.38 -21.23 -8.26
CA GLN A 8 -0.28 -20.51 -7.63
C GLN A 8 -0.26 -19.02 -7.99
N SER A 9 -0.63 -18.68 -9.24
CA SER A 9 -0.82 -17.29 -9.67
C SER A 9 -1.94 -16.63 -8.87
N ARG A 10 -3.13 -17.25 -8.77
CA ARG A 10 -4.26 -16.72 -7.97
C ARG A 10 -3.92 -16.55 -6.49
N PHE A 11 -3.14 -17.47 -5.94
CA PHE A 11 -2.69 -17.36 -4.55
C PHE A 11 -1.74 -16.17 -4.34
N SER A 12 -0.84 -15.94 -5.29
CA SER A 12 0.07 -14.79 -5.28
C SER A 12 -0.70 -13.47 -5.41
N GLU A 13 -1.71 -13.42 -6.29
CA GLU A 13 -2.63 -12.27 -6.41
C GLU A 13 -3.34 -11.98 -5.08
N PHE A 14 -3.88 -13.01 -4.43
CA PHE A 14 -4.52 -12.85 -3.13
C PHE A 14 -3.56 -12.34 -2.06
N LYS A 15 -2.34 -12.89 -1.98
CA LYS A 15 -1.30 -12.40 -1.06
C LYS A 15 -0.91 -10.96 -1.31
N ALA A 16 -0.75 -10.57 -2.58
CA ALA A 16 -0.46 -9.20 -2.95
C ALA A 16 -1.60 -8.26 -2.52
N ALA A 17 -2.85 -8.64 -2.77
CA ALA A 17 -4.00 -7.85 -2.36
C ALA A 17 -4.10 -7.69 -0.83
N LEU A 18 -3.77 -8.73 -0.05
CA LEU A 18 -3.68 -8.63 1.41
C LEU A 18 -2.59 -7.65 1.87
N ALA A 19 -1.42 -7.65 1.21
CA ALA A 19 -0.32 -6.76 1.53
C ALA A 19 -0.64 -5.28 1.25
N MET A 20 -1.58 -4.99 0.35
CA MET A 20 -2.04 -3.64 0.05
C MET A 20 -2.93 -3.03 1.14
N VAL A 21 -3.63 -3.85 1.94
CA VAL A 21 -4.54 -3.36 3.01
C VAL A 21 -3.82 -2.46 4.02
N PRO A 22 -2.68 -2.85 4.64
CA PRO A 22 -1.97 -1.96 5.54
C PRO A 22 -1.37 -0.74 4.83
N GLN A 23 -1.02 -0.86 3.54
CA GLN A 23 -0.50 0.28 2.76
C GLN A 23 -1.60 1.33 2.52
N ALA A 24 -2.83 0.90 2.23
CA ALA A 24 -3.98 1.80 2.05
C ALA A 24 -4.39 2.53 3.33
N ARG A 25 -3.97 2.03 4.49
CA ARG A 25 -4.18 2.67 5.81
C ARG A 25 -3.07 3.65 6.17
N ALA A 26 -1.92 3.59 5.51
CA ALA A 26 -0.78 4.43 5.82
C ALA A 26 -1.00 5.87 5.32
N LEU A 27 -0.39 6.83 6.01
CA LEU A 27 -0.23 8.17 5.48
C LEU A 27 0.85 8.15 4.39
N ASP A 28 0.76 9.11 3.47
CA ASP A 28 1.81 9.35 2.49
C ASP A 28 3.13 9.71 3.19
N ASP A 29 4.24 9.34 2.55
CA ASP A 29 5.56 9.57 3.09
C ASP A 29 5.84 11.08 3.27
N PRO A 30 6.48 11.48 4.39
CA PRO A 30 6.81 12.87 4.62
C PRO A 30 7.92 13.34 3.66
N THR A 31 7.78 14.56 3.16
CA THR A 31 8.80 15.22 2.35
C THR A 31 9.82 15.92 3.24
N PHE A 32 11.09 15.55 3.10
CA PHE A 32 12.21 16.23 3.74
C PHE A 32 12.79 17.30 2.81
N THR A 33 13.03 18.50 3.34
CA THR A 33 13.61 19.63 2.62
C THR A 33 14.84 20.15 3.35
N TYR A 34 15.92 20.35 2.60
CA TYR A 34 17.13 21.01 3.09
C TYR A 34 17.41 22.26 2.26
N GLY A 35 17.73 23.38 2.93
CA GLY A 35 18.07 24.65 2.29
C GLY A 35 19.35 25.23 2.86
N TYR A 36 20.21 25.76 1.99
CA TYR A 36 21.43 26.47 2.38
C TYR A 36 21.39 27.90 1.81
N ARG A 37 21.67 28.91 2.65
CA ARG A 37 21.62 30.32 2.25
C ARG A 37 23.03 30.85 1.96
N LEU A 38 23.26 31.30 0.72
CA LEU A 38 24.56 31.78 0.23
C LEU A 38 24.90 33.23 0.65
N ARG A 39 23.90 34.05 0.99
CA ARG A 39 24.07 35.46 1.34
C ARG A 39 23.74 35.69 2.81
N GLN A 40 24.66 36.29 3.56
CA GLN A 40 24.51 36.56 4.98
C GLN A 40 23.45 37.65 5.23
N MET A 41 22.55 37.36 6.17
CA MET A 41 21.78 38.36 6.89
C MET A 41 22.29 38.33 8.33
N GLU A 42 22.26 39.45 9.04
CA GLU A 42 22.83 39.62 10.40
C GLU A 42 22.27 38.65 11.46
N THR A 43 21.21 37.89 11.16
CA THR A 43 20.61 36.87 12.03
C THR A 43 20.76 35.50 11.36
N GLU A 44 21.74 34.71 11.83
CA GLU A 44 22.29 33.57 11.10
C GLU A 44 21.55 32.24 11.38
N GLU A 45 20.63 31.87 10.51
CA GLU A 45 20.43 30.45 10.15
C GLU A 45 20.96 30.23 8.72
N LYS A 46 22.13 29.59 8.60
CA LYS A 46 22.76 29.24 7.31
C LYS A 46 22.12 28.02 6.65
N GLN A 47 21.51 27.16 7.45
CA GLN A 47 20.92 25.90 7.05
C GLN A 47 19.49 25.82 7.58
N ARG A 48 18.57 25.35 6.74
CA ARG A 48 17.18 25.09 7.12
C ARG A 48 16.85 23.65 6.81
N PHE A 49 16.21 22.99 7.77
CA PHE A 49 15.63 21.67 7.62
C PHE A 49 14.11 21.79 7.72
N GLY A 50 13.38 21.00 6.93
CA GLY A 50 11.94 20.96 6.95
C GLY A 50 11.43 19.55 6.72
N ILE A 51 10.38 19.17 7.45
CA ILE A 51 9.62 17.95 7.23
C ILE A 51 8.17 18.38 7.01
N MET A 52 7.57 17.96 5.90
CA MET A 52 6.17 18.25 5.57
C MET A 52 5.43 16.96 5.26
N GLN A 53 4.25 16.77 5.84
CA GLN A 53 3.36 15.65 5.53
C GLN A 53 1.98 16.18 5.15
N MET A 54 1.36 15.55 4.16
CA MET A 54 -0.05 15.79 3.87
C MET A 54 -0.91 14.98 4.83
N LEU A 55 -1.93 15.63 5.39
CA LEU A 55 -2.94 14.96 6.20
C LEU A 55 -4.23 14.87 5.40
N PRO A 56 -4.71 13.66 5.08
CA PRO A 56 -5.98 13.49 4.40
C PRO A 56 -7.15 13.88 5.30
N TRP A 57 -8.30 14.16 4.70
CA TRP A 57 -9.51 14.47 5.45
C TRP A 57 -9.98 13.26 6.27
N PHE A 58 -10.73 13.52 7.33
CA PHE A 58 -11.31 12.47 8.16
C PHE A 58 -12.11 11.47 7.31
N GLY A 59 -11.87 10.18 7.53
CA GLY A 59 -12.53 9.09 6.81
C GLY A 59 -11.88 8.69 5.47
N THR A 60 -10.96 9.48 4.90
CA THR A 60 -10.32 9.12 3.62
C THR A 60 -9.50 7.82 3.72
N LEU A 61 -8.65 7.69 4.75
CA LEU A 61 -7.84 6.47 4.96
C LEU A 61 -8.71 5.25 5.25
N GLU A 62 -9.81 5.44 5.97
CA GLU A 62 -10.77 4.37 6.27
C GLU A 62 -11.44 3.88 4.98
N ALA A 63 -11.94 4.80 4.14
CA ALA A 63 -12.52 4.46 2.84
C ALA A 63 -11.51 3.75 1.92
N CYS A 64 -10.25 4.18 1.89
CA CYS A 64 -9.18 3.51 1.15
C CYS A 64 -8.92 2.09 1.69
N THR A 65 -8.86 1.95 3.02
CA THR A 65 -8.65 0.65 3.69
C THR A 65 -9.80 -0.31 3.42
N ASP A 66 -11.04 0.17 3.42
CA ASP A 66 -12.23 -0.62 3.13
C ASP A 66 -12.24 -1.10 1.68
N ALA A 67 -11.90 -0.23 0.73
CA ALA A 67 -11.77 -0.59 -0.67
C ALA A 67 -10.67 -1.65 -0.91
N ALA A 68 -9.51 -1.49 -0.27
CA ALA A 68 -8.43 -2.47 -0.33
C ALA A 68 -8.83 -3.81 0.31
N THR A 69 -9.53 -3.77 1.45
CA THR A 69 -10.04 -4.95 2.14
C THR A 69 -11.07 -5.70 1.31
N ALA A 70 -12.00 -4.99 0.67
CA ALA A 70 -12.98 -5.59 -0.25
C ALA A 70 -12.29 -6.26 -1.45
N SER A 71 -11.26 -5.60 -2.00
CA SER A 71 -10.45 -6.14 -3.09
C SER A 71 -9.70 -7.42 -2.68
N ALA A 72 -9.10 -7.43 -1.49
CA ALA A 72 -8.42 -8.61 -0.94
C ALA A 72 -9.38 -9.77 -0.69
N ARG A 73 -10.57 -9.50 -0.15
CA ARG A 73 -11.64 -10.50 0.01
C ARG A 73 -12.06 -11.09 -1.34
N ALA A 74 -12.27 -10.25 -2.35
CA ALA A 74 -12.61 -10.71 -3.69
C ALA A 74 -11.52 -11.60 -4.30
N ALA A 75 -10.24 -11.23 -4.16
CA ALA A 75 -9.12 -12.06 -4.60
C ALA A 75 -9.06 -13.40 -3.87
N GLY A 76 -9.31 -13.42 -2.56
CA GLY A 76 -9.41 -14.65 -1.76
C GLY A 76 -10.52 -15.58 -2.25
N ARG A 77 -11.72 -15.04 -2.52
CA ARG A 77 -12.84 -15.82 -3.09
C ARG A 77 -12.50 -16.44 -4.45
N ARG A 78 -11.79 -15.72 -5.32
CA ARG A 78 -11.33 -16.24 -6.63
C ARG A 78 -10.33 -17.39 -6.46
N PHE A 79 -9.41 -17.27 -5.50
CA PHE A 79 -8.47 -18.34 -5.17
C PHE A 79 -9.20 -19.58 -4.62
N GLU A 80 -10.15 -19.40 -3.70
CA GLU A 80 -10.97 -20.49 -3.16
C GLU A 80 -11.76 -21.20 -4.27
N ALA A 81 -12.40 -20.45 -5.16
CA ALA A 81 -13.13 -20.99 -6.30
C ALA A 81 -12.21 -21.81 -7.23
N ALA A 82 -11.04 -21.27 -7.60
CA ALA A 82 -10.07 -21.98 -8.44
C ALA A 82 -9.56 -23.27 -7.76
N ARG A 83 -9.41 -23.26 -6.44
CA ARG A 83 -9.03 -24.46 -5.68
C ARG A 83 -10.13 -25.51 -5.72
N LEU A 84 -11.38 -25.10 -5.54
CA LEU A 84 -12.55 -25.99 -5.57
C LEU A 84 -12.75 -26.62 -6.96
N GLU A 85 -12.62 -25.82 -8.03
CA GLU A 85 -12.69 -26.30 -9.42
C GLU A 85 -11.62 -27.36 -9.71
N LEU A 86 -10.39 -27.15 -9.23
CA LEU A 86 -9.32 -28.14 -9.40
C LEU A 86 -9.62 -29.43 -8.64
N THR A 87 -10.10 -29.34 -7.39
CA THR A 87 -10.45 -30.52 -6.61
C THR A 87 -11.67 -31.27 -7.15
N ALA A 88 -12.59 -30.60 -7.85
CA ALA A 88 -13.75 -31.23 -8.47
C ALA A 88 -13.42 -31.92 -9.81
N GLN A 89 -12.27 -31.60 -10.42
CA GLN A 89 -11.79 -32.20 -11.67
C GLN A 89 -10.91 -33.44 -11.44
N THR A 90 -10.57 -33.76 -10.19
CA THR A 90 -9.70 -34.90 -9.82
C THR A 90 -10.53 -35.97 -9.12
#